data_AF-A0A840BFS5-F1
#
_entry.id   AF-A0A840BFS5-F1
#
_cell.length_a   1.000
_cell.length_b   1.000
_cell.length_c   1.000
_cell.angle_alpha   90.00
_cell.angle_beta   90.00
_cell.angle_gamma   90.00
#
_symmetry.space_group_name_H-M   'P 1'
#
loop_
_entity.id
_entity.type
_entity.pdbx_description
1 polymer ?
#
loop_
_entity_poly.entity_id
_entity_poly.type
_entity_poly.pdbx_seq_one_letter_code
_entity_poly.pdbx_strand_id
1 'polypeptide(L)'
;MLRIGLPAALQMLAMALAEIVLLGLVNRYGLAATAAYGAATQVLGWVHFPAMSLGIAAAIFSAHAVGSGRRERLPVIVSTGLRLNALFTALFVVAVLLLAQFALRVFLEPGSLLKQAVTIVRTVAWSVVLLGWSNVPAGAIRASGAALVPALLSMAAIVGVCRSAGSALRPGRRVLGLSCRVPGHACAAWTLLPSQGEK
;
A
#
# COMPACT_ATOMS: atom_id res chain seq x y z
N MET A 1 1.45 16.44 20.53
CA MET A 1 0.40 15.72 19.77
C MET A 1 0.17 16.30 18.37
N LEU A 2 -0.07 17.61 18.21
CA LEU A 2 -0.34 18.23 16.90
C LEU A 2 0.73 17.98 15.82
N ARG A 3 2.03 18.07 16.18
CA ARG A 3 3.16 17.82 15.25
C ARG A 3 3.29 16.36 14.77
N ILE A 4 2.70 15.41 15.48
CA ILE A 4 2.73 13.97 15.13
C ILE A 4 1.44 13.57 14.39
N GLY A 5 0.30 14.14 14.80
CA GLY A 5 -1.00 13.86 14.17
C GLY A 5 -1.18 14.52 12.80
N LEU A 6 -0.65 15.74 12.60
CA LEU A 6 -0.78 16.47 11.34
C LEU A 6 -0.20 15.73 10.11
N PRO A 7 1.04 15.20 10.13
CA PRO A 7 1.57 14.45 8.99
C PRO A 7 0.80 13.15 8.72
N ALA A 8 0.35 12.45 9.77
CA ALA A 8 -0.45 11.24 9.62
C ALA A 8 -1.81 11.55 8.98
N ALA A 9 -2.49 12.62 9.42
CA ALA A 9 -3.75 13.07 8.84
C ALA A 9 -3.60 13.48 7.37
N LEU A 10 -2.52 14.19 7.03
CA LEU A 10 -2.23 14.58 5.64
C LEU A 10 -1.95 13.37 4.76
N GLN A 11 -1.22 12.38 5.27
CA GLN A 11 -0.98 11.11 4.57
C GLN A 11 -2.31 10.37 4.28
N MET A 12 -3.20 10.30 5.27
CA MET A 12 -4.51 9.67 5.09
C MET A 12 -5.36 10.42 4.07
N LEU A 13 -5.36 11.76 4.10
CA LEU A 13 -6.07 12.59 3.12
C LEU A 13 -5.54 12.36 1.69
N ALA A 14 -4.21 12.33 1.52
CA ALA A 14 -3.60 12.08 0.22
C ALA A 14 -3.95 10.68 -0.32
N MET A 15 -3.99 9.66 0.54
CA MET A 15 -4.41 8.30 0.19
C MET A 15 -5.88 8.29 -0.28
N ALA A 16 -6.77 8.94 0.47
CA ALA A 16 -8.20 9.01 0.13
C ALA A 16 -8.44 9.74 -1.19
N LEU A 17 -7.76 10.86 -1.44
CA LEU A 17 -7.85 11.57 -2.72
C LEU A 17 -7.35 10.72 -3.89
N ALA A 18 -6.25 9.99 -3.70
CA ALA A 18 -5.73 9.08 -4.73
C ALA A 18 -6.74 7.97 -5.07
N GLU A 19 -7.42 7.39 -4.08
CA GLU A 19 -8.47 6.40 -4.31
C GLU A 19 -9.66 6.97 -5.08
N ILE A 20 -10.10 8.20 -4.76
CA ILE A 20 -11.20 8.87 -5.48
C ILE A 20 -10.82 9.09 -6.95
N VAL A 21 -9.62 9.59 -7.23
CA VAL A 21 -9.14 9.81 -8.60
C VAL A 21 -9.06 8.49 -9.36
N LEU A 22 -8.55 7.44 -8.72
CA LEU A 22 -8.45 6.11 -9.33
C LEU A 22 -9.83 5.54 -9.63
N LEU A 23 -10.78 5.64 -8.70
CA LEU A 23 -12.15 5.20 -8.90
C LEU A 23 -12.84 5.99 -10.04
N GLY A 24 -12.60 7.30 -10.11
CA GLY A 24 -13.05 8.15 -11.20
C GLY A 24 -12.49 7.72 -12.56
N LEU A 25 -11.22 7.32 -12.61
CA LEU A 25 -10.58 6.80 -13.82
C LEU A 25 -11.16 5.44 -14.22
N VAL A 26 -11.31 4.52 -13.27
CA VAL A 26 -11.91 3.19 -13.50
C VAL A 26 -13.35 3.31 -14.00
N ASN A 27 -14.13 4.26 -13.48
CA ASN A 27 -15.49 4.53 -13.94
C ASN A 27 -15.57 4.90 -15.43
N ARG A 28 -14.51 5.46 -16.03
CA ARG A 28 -14.46 5.77 -17.48
C ARG A 28 -14.32 4.51 -18.35
N TYR A 29 -13.84 3.40 -17.78
CA TYR A 29 -13.74 2.11 -18.46
C TYR A 29 -15.03 1.27 -18.38
N GLY A 30 -16.09 1.83 -17.81
CA GLY A 30 -17.43 1.24 -17.77
C GLY A 30 -17.76 0.51 -16.46
N LEU A 31 -19.06 0.23 -16.28
CA LEU A 31 -19.63 -0.41 -15.08
C LEU A 31 -18.96 -1.74 -14.73
N ALA A 32 -18.61 -2.52 -15.76
CA ALA A 32 -17.99 -3.83 -15.61
C ALA A 32 -16.57 -3.75 -15.00
N ALA A 33 -15.79 -2.74 -15.40
CA ALA A 33 -14.45 -2.51 -14.86
C ALA A 33 -14.51 -2.03 -13.39
N THR A 34 -15.44 -1.14 -13.07
CA THR A 34 -15.67 -0.68 -11.69
C THR A 34 -16.09 -1.81 -10.76
N ALA A 35 -17.00 -2.69 -11.21
CA ALA A 35 -17.41 -3.86 -10.43
C ALA A 35 -16.23 -4.82 -10.16
N ALA A 36 -15.42 -5.10 -11.19
CA ALA A 36 -14.24 -5.95 -11.04
C ALA A 36 -13.19 -5.33 -10.10
N TYR A 37 -12.96 -4.02 -10.21
CA TYR A 37 -12.05 -3.29 -9.33
C TYR A 37 -12.56 -3.30 -7.88
N GLY A 38 -13.85 -3.04 -7.65
CA GLY A 38 -14.47 -3.09 -6.31
C GLY A 38 -14.39 -4.46 -5.66
N ALA A 39 -14.62 -5.55 -6.41
CA ALA A 39 -14.44 -6.90 -5.91
C ALA A 39 -12.97 -7.20 -5.56
N ALA A 40 -12.03 -6.75 -6.40
CA ALA A 40 -10.60 -6.91 -6.15
C ALA A 40 -10.14 -6.14 -4.91
N THR A 41 -10.60 -4.90 -4.68
CA THR A 41 -10.20 -4.11 -3.51
C THR A 41 -10.70 -4.72 -2.20
N GLN A 42 -11.89 -5.34 -2.20
CA GLN A 42 -12.38 -6.08 -1.02
C GLN A 42 -11.40 -7.19 -0.63
N VAL A 43 -11.03 -8.06 -1.60
CA VAL A 43 -10.07 -9.14 -1.36
C VAL A 43 -8.70 -8.58 -0.94
N LEU A 44 -8.24 -7.52 -1.61
CA LEU A 44 -6.96 -6.88 -1.29
C LEU A 44 -6.94 -6.28 0.11
N GLY A 45 -8.06 -5.78 0.64
CA GLY A 45 -8.17 -5.28 2.01
C GLY A 45 -7.76 -6.33 3.04
N TRP A 46 -8.16 -7.59 2.84
CA TRP A 46 -7.79 -8.71 3.72
C TRP A 46 -6.28 -8.95 3.77
N VAL A 47 -5.60 -8.78 2.64
CA VAL A 47 -4.16 -8.98 2.50
C VAL A 47 -3.36 -7.89 3.21
N HIS A 48 -3.96 -6.70 3.43
CA HIS A 48 -3.28 -5.61 4.13
C HIS A 48 -3.24 -5.79 5.65
N PHE A 49 -4.20 -6.51 6.24
CA PHE A 49 -4.29 -6.64 7.71
C PHE A 49 -3.03 -7.23 8.36
N PRO A 50 -2.39 -8.29 7.84
CA PRO A 50 -1.15 -8.82 8.42
C PRO A 50 -0.02 -7.79 8.46
N ALA A 51 0.18 -7.06 7.35
CA ALA A 51 1.21 -6.03 7.26
C ALA A 51 0.95 -4.86 8.21
N MET A 52 -0.32 -4.47 8.39
CA MET A 52 -0.72 -3.45 9.37
C MET A 52 -0.51 -3.94 10.80
N SER A 53 -0.97 -5.15 11.12
CA SER A 53 -0.84 -5.76 12.45
C SER A 53 0.61 -5.83 12.90
N LEU A 54 1.52 -6.27 12.03
CA LEU A 54 2.95 -6.31 12.36
C LEU A 54 3.56 -4.94 12.58
N GLY A 55 3.16 -3.93 11.80
CA GLY A 55 3.60 -2.55 12.02
C GLY A 55 3.17 -2.01 13.38
N ILE A 56 1.95 -2.35 13.82
CA ILE A 56 1.43 -1.99 15.15
C ILE A 56 2.19 -2.74 16.25
N ALA A 57 2.39 -4.05 16.10
CA ALA A 57 3.15 -4.86 17.06
C ALA A 57 4.59 -4.34 17.23
N ALA A 58 5.27 -4.03 16.12
CA ALA A 58 6.61 -3.45 16.15
C ALA A 58 6.64 -2.09 16.86
N ALA A 59 5.63 -1.25 16.67
CA ALA A 59 5.48 0.00 17.40
C ALA A 59 5.31 -0.23 18.91
N ILE A 60 4.43 -1.15 19.32
CA ILE A 60 4.18 -1.46 20.75
C ILE A 60 5.46 -1.97 21.43
N PHE A 61 6.14 -2.98 20.87
CA PHE A 61 7.36 -3.52 21.46
C PHE A 61 8.49 -2.48 21.51
N SER A 62 8.58 -1.62 20.49
CA SER A 62 9.55 -0.53 20.48
C SER A 62 9.26 0.50 21.57
N ALA A 63 7.99 0.85 21.80
CA ALA A 63 7.59 1.74 22.89
C ALA A 63 7.97 1.17 24.27
N HIS A 64 7.72 -0.13 24.51
CA HIS A 64 8.11 -0.79 25.76
C HIS A 64 9.64 -0.86 25.96
N ALA A 65 10.39 -1.13 24.89
CA ALA A 65 11.85 -1.16 24.95
C ALA A 65 12.41 0.22 25.33
N VAL A 66 11.90 1.30 24.71
CA VAL A 66 12.30 2.67 25.03
C VAL A 66 11.87 3.08 26.43
N GLY A 67 10.64 2.76 26.84
CA GLY A 67 10.12 3.06 28.18
C GLY A 67 10.90 2.37 29.30
N SER A 68 11.53 1.22 29.02
CA SER A 68 12.39 0.50 29.97
C SER A 68 13.89 0.84 29.85
N GLY A 69 14.25 1.87 29.08
CA GLY A 69 15.64 2.29 28.86
C GLY A 69 16.47 1.38 27.94
N ARG A 70 15.86 0.32 27.40
CA ARG A 70 16.52 -0.75 26.63
C ARG A 70 16.50 -0.51 25.12
N ARG A 71 17.08 0.62 24.69
CA ARG A 71 17.08 1.04 23.27
C ARG A 71 17.92 0.11 22.38
N GLU A 72 18.89 -0.59 22.96
CA GLU A 72 19.72 -1.61 22.31
C GLU A 72 18.92 -2.79 21.74
N ARG A 73 17.69 -3.01 22.24
CA ARG A 73 16.80 -4.08 21.75
C ARG A 73 16.00 -3.71 20.50
N LEU A 74 15.97 -2.44 20.10
CA LEU A 74 15.26 -1.97 18.89
C LEU A 74 15.65 -2.72 17.60
N PRO A 75 16.94 -2.94 17.26
CA PRO A 75 17.30 -3.72 16.07
C PRO A 75 16.84 -5.18 16.12
N VAL A 76 16.78 -5.78 17.31
CA VAL A 76 16.26 -7.15 17.49
C VAL A 76 14.76 -7.20 17.23
N ILE A 77 14.01 -6.20 17.72
CA ILE A 77 12.57 -6.07 17.47
C ILE A 77 12.29 -5.90 15.97
N VAL A 78 13.02 -5.00 15.30
CA VAL A 78 12.84 -4.75 13.86
C VAL A 78 13.21 -5.98 13.04
N SER A 79 14.35 -6.63 13.30
CA SER A 79 14.76 -7.83 12.54
C SER A 79 13.80 -9.01 12.74
N THR A 80 13.31 -9.21 13.96
CA THR A 80 12.29 -10.24 14.25
C THR A 80 10.98 -9.90 13.53
N GLY A 81 10.55 -8.64 13.59
CA GLY A 81 9.38 -8.15 12.86
C GLY A 81 9.49 -8.33 11.34
N LEU A 82 10.67 -8.09 10.75
CA LEU A 82 10.90 -8.30 9.32
C LEU A 82 10.86 -9.78 8.93
N ARG A 83 11.40 -10.69 9.76
CA ARG A 83 11.31 -12.14 9.54
C ARG A 83 9.86 -12.63 9.60
N LEU A 84 9.12 -12.19 10.63
CA LEU A 84 7.70 -12.49 10.74
C LEU A 84 6.92 -11.89 9.57
N ASN A 85 7.27 -10.68 9.12
CA ASN A 85 6.63 -10.07 7.97
C ASN A 85 6.85 -10.90 6.72
N ALA A 86 8.08 -11.31 6.44
CA ALA A 86 8.38 -12.18 5.30
C ALA A 86 7.58 -13.49 5.36
N LEU A 87 7.50 -14.13 6.55
CA LEU A 87 6.74 -15.36 6.73
C LEU A 87 5.22 -15.16 6.51
N PHE A 88 4.62 -14.20 7.21
CA PHE A 88 3.17 -13.96 7.14
C PHE A 88 2.74 -13.40 5.79
N THR A 89 3.50 -12.48 5.20
CA THR A 89 3.18 -11.95 3.87
C THR A 89 3.35 -13.00 2.78
N ALA A 90 4.40 -13.85 2.83
CA ALA A 90 4.52 -14.97 1.90
C ALA A 90 3.36 -15.96 2.04
N LEU A 91 2.98 -16.32 3.27
CA LEU A 91 1.84 -17.19 3.53
C LEU A 91 0.53 -16.60 2.99
N PHE A 92 0.27 -15.32 3.23
CA PHE A 92 -0.93 -14.64 2.74
C PHE A 92 -0.94 -14.47 1.23
N VAL A 93 0.20 -14.16 0.61
CA VAL A 93 0.31 -14.10 -0.86
C VAL A 93 -0.01 -15.47 -1.45
N VAL A 94 0.57 -16.55 -0.95
CA VAL A 94 0.26 -17.91 -1.43
C VAL A 94 -1.22 -18.23 -1.23
N ALA A 95 -1.78 -17.94 -0.06
CA ALA A 95 -3.21 -18.14 0.21
C ALA A 95 -4.07 -17.37 -0.80
N VAL A 96 -3.75 -16.10 -1.08
CA VAL A 96 -4.46 -15.28 -2.07
C VAL A 96 -4.27 -15.82 -3.48
N LEU A 97 -3.08 -16.27 -3.88
CA LEU A 97 -2.86 -16.82 -5.22
C LEU A 97 -3.72 -18.07 -5.48
N LEU A 98 -3.98 -18.86 -4.44
CA LEU A 98 -4.82 -20.07 -4.47
C LEU A 98 -6.32 -19.74 -4.33
N LEU A 99 -6.69 -18.87 -3.39
CA LEU A 99 -8.09 -18.58 -3.06
C LEU A 99 -8.68 -17.39 -3.81
N ALA A 100 -7.90 -16.56 -4.52
CA ALA A 100 -8.41 -15.36 -5.19
C ALA A 100 -9.54 -15.67 -6.17
N GLN A 101 -9.44 -16.78 -6.91
CA GLN A 101 -10.53 -17.21 -7.79
C GLN A 101 -11.80 -17.54 -7.02
N PHE A 102 -11.70 -18.23 -5.88
CA PHE A 102 -12.85 -18.57 -5.06
C PHE A 102 -13.45 -17.33 -4.38
N ALA A 103 -12.60 -16.49 -3.80
CA ALA A 103 -13.00 -15.25 -3.14
C ALA A 103 -13.69 -14.28 -4.12
N LEU A 104 -13.19 -14.15 -5.35
CA LEU A 104 -13.78 -13.28 -6.37
C LEU A 104 -15.07 -13.85 -6.97
N ARG A 105 -15.26 -15.17 -6.99
CA ARG A 105 -16.52 -15.79 -7.45
C ARG A 105 -17.72 -15.49 -6.56
N VAL A 106 -17.48 -15.07 -5.31
CA VAL A 106 -18.56 -14.60 -4.42
C VAL A 106 -19.12 -13.25 -4.90
N PHE A 107 -18.31 -12.44 -5.58
CA PHE A 107 -18.67 -11.09 -6.02
C PHE A 107 -18.93 -10.99 -7.53
N LEU A 108 -18.35 -11.89 -8.33
CA LEU A 108 -18.35 -11.82 -9.79
C LEU A 108 -18.77 -13.17 -10.39
N GLU A 109 -19.64 -13.11 -11.39
CA GLU A 109 -19.99 -14.27 -12.20
C GLU A 109 -18.79 -14.79 -13.03
N PRO A 110 -18.74 -16.10 -13.33
CA PRO A 110 -17.68 -16.67 -14.15
C PRO A 110 -17.69 -16.09 -15.57
N GLY A 111 -16.60 -15.44 -15.97
CA GLY A 111 -16.47 -14.81 -17.28
C GLY A 111 -15.11 -14.11 -17.49
N SER A 112 -15.04 -13.23 -18.49
CA SER A 112 -13.85 -12.40 -18.76
C SER A 112 -13.53 -11.44 -17.59
N LEU A 113 -14.56 -10.91 -16.92
CA LEU A 113 -14.42 -10.03 -15.76
C LEU A 113 -13.71 -10.69 -14.57
N LEU A 114 -14.07 -11.95 -14.27
CA LEU A 114 -13.44 -12.71 -13.19
C LEU A 114 -11.94 -12.91 -13.45
N LYS A 115 -11.56 -13.23 -14.70
CA LYS A 115 -10.14 -13.37 -15.09
C LYS A 115 -9.38 -12.04 -14.92
N GLN A 116 -10.01 -10.93 -15.28
CA GLN A 116 -9.44 -9.59 -15.10
C GLN A 116 -9.19 -9.30 -13.61
N ALA A 117 -10.19 -9.50 -12.75
CA ALA A 117 -10.09 -9.26 -11.31
C ALA A 117 -9.02 -10.15 -10.64
N VAL A 118 -8.93 -11.43 -11.03
CA VAL A 118 -7.90 -12.35 -10.52
C VAL A 118 -6.50 -11.84 -10.88
N THR A 119 -6.31 -11.32 -12.10
CA THR A 119 -5.01 -10.80 -12.54
C THR A 119 -4.59 -9.57 -11.73
N ILE A 120 -5.54 -8.68 -11.44
CA ILE A 120 -5.32 -7.50 -10.57
C ILE A 120 -4.87 -7.97 -9.18
N VAL A 121 -5.62 -8.88 -8.55
CA VAL A 121 -5.32 -9.38 -7.20
C VAL A 121 -3.95 -10.05 -7.15
N ARG A 122 -3.61 -10.92 -8.12
CA ARG A 122 -2.32 -11.62 -8.16
C ARG A 122 -1.14 -10.67 -8.32
N THR A 123 -1.30 -9.62 -9.12
CA THR A 123 -0.23 -8.63 -9.32
C THR A 123 -0.03 -7.79 -8.06
N VAL A 124 -1.12 -7.27 -7.48
CA VAL A 124 -1.03 -6.37 -6.31
C VAL A 124 -0.63 -7.13 -5.04
N ALA A 125 -0.92 -8.43 -4.93
CA ALA A 125 -0.52 -9.25 -3.79
C ALA A 125 1.00 -9.17 -3.51
N TRP A 126 1.84 -9.14 -4.54
CA TRP A 126 3.28 -9.01 -4.39
C TRP A 126 3.72 -7.65 -3.81
N SER A 127 2.97 -6.58 -4.07
CA SER A 127 3.25 -5.25 -3.49
C SER A 127 3.10 -5.23 -1.97
N VAL A 128 2.28 -6.12 -1.38
CA VAL A 128 2.07 -6.16 0.07
C VAL A 128 3.32 -6.63 0.82
N VAL A 129 4.12 -7.52 0.21
CA VAL A 129 5.40 -7.95 0.79
C VAL A 129 6.34 -6.76 0.95
N LEU A 130 6.45 -5.93 -0.09
CA LEU A 130 7.24 -4.70 -0.09
C LEU A 130 6.68 -3.67 0.91
N LEU A 131 5.36 -3.55 0.99
CA LEU A 131 4.71 -2.66 1.95
C LEU A 131 5.10 -3.03 3.39
N GLY A 132 4.99 -4.31 3.76
CA GLY A 132 5.33 -4.78 5.09
C GLY A 132 6.79 -4.51 5.48
N TRP A 133 7.71 -4.64 4.51
CA TRP A 133 9.13 -4.31 4.70
C TRP A 133 9.35 -2.84 5.08
N SER A 134 8.58 -1.92 4.49
CA SER A 134 8.63 -0.50 4.83
C SER A 134 7.88 -0.17 6.12
N ASN A 135 6.79 -0.88 6.42
CA ASN A 135 5.89 -0.54 7.51
C ASN A 135 6.44 -0.92 8.89
N VAL A 136 7.13 -2.07 9.01
CA VAL A 136 7.68 -2.55 10.28
C VAL A 136 8.75 -1.61 10.87
N PRO A 137 9.80 -1.21 10.12
CA PRO A 137 10.78 -0.24 10.62
C PRO A 137 10.13 1.12 10.88
N ALA A 138 9.25 1.58 10.00
CA ALA A 138 8.55 2.85 10.18
C ALA A 138 7.72 2.86 11.48
N GLY A 139 7.03 1.76 11.81
CA GLY A 139 6.31 1.58 13.07
C GLY A 139 7.22 1.64 14.29
N ALA A 140 8.34 0.92 14.26
CA ALA A 140 9.31 0.92 15.34
C ALA A 140 9.90 2.31 15.60
N ILE A 141 10.25 3.07 14.55
CA ILE A 141 10.85 4.41 14.70
C ILE A 141 9.79 5.45 15.15
N ARG A 142 8.53 5.33 14.72
CA ARG A 142 7.44 6.18 15.24
C ARG A 142 7.25 6.03 16.75
N ALA A 143 7.46 4.83 17.28
CA ALA A 143 7.25 4.53 18.69
C ALA A 143 8.46 4.81 19.61
N SER A 144 9.67 4.80 19.07
CA SER A 144 10.91 4.94 19.86
C SER A 144 11.24 6.37 20.30
N GLY A 145 10.35 7.34 20.09
CA GLY A 145 10.55 8.74 20.49
C GLY A 145 11.39 9.57 19.51
N ALA A 146 12.13 8.93 18.59
CA ALA A 146 12.72 9.55 17.41
C ALA A 146 11.70 9.75 16.26
N ALA A 147 10.41 9.91 16.61
CA ALA A 147 9.29 10.00 15.67
C ALA A 147 9.41 11.16 14.67
N LEU A 148 10.22 12.18 14.99
CA LEU A 148 10.51 13.31 14.11
C LEU A 148 11.20 12.88 12.81
N VAL A 149 12.11 11.90 12.84
CA VAL A 149 12.88 11.52 11.64
C VAL A 149 12.00 10.80 10.61
N PRO A 150 11.21 9.75 10.94
CA PRO A 150 10.28 9.13 9.99
C PRO A 150 9.11 10.03 9.62
N ALA A 151 8.66 10.90 10.53
CA ALA A 151 7.60 11.85 10.21
C ALA A 151 8.10 12.87 9.19
N LEU A 152 9.28 13.47 9.38
CA LEU A 152 9.89 14.39 8.41
C LEU A 152 10.22 13.68 7.09
N LEU A 153 10.69 12.44 7.12
CA LEU A 153 10.99 11.67 5.91
C LEU A 153 9.71 11.30 5.13
N SER A 154 8.67 10.84 5.82
CA SER A 154 7.35 10.56 5.23
C SER A 154 6.73 11.83 4.67
N MET A 155 6.85 12.95 5.39
CA MET A 155 6.34 14.26 4.98
C MET A 155 7.11 14.79 3.75
N ALA A 156 8.44 14.61 3.70
CA ALA A 156 9.25 14.92 2.52
C ALA A 156 8.90 14.02 1.32
N ALA A 157 8.62 12.74 1.54
CA ALA A 157 8.17 11.81 0.50
C ALA A 157 6.80 12.22 -0.05
N ILE A 158 5.85 12.57 0.83
CA ILE A 158 4.51 13.03 0.43
C ILE A 158 4.59 14.37 -0.29
N VAL A 159 5.37 15.34 0.20
CA VAL A 159 5.60 16.61 -0.52
C VAL A 159 6.28 16.38 -1.86
N GLY A 160 7.21 15.42 -1.95
CA GLY A 160 7.82 15.00 -3.22
C GLY A 160 6.80 14.42 -4.19
N VAL A 161 5.92 13.54 -3.72
CA VAL A 161 4.83 12.95 -4.51
C VAL A 161 3.82 14.03 -4.92
N CYS A 162 3.36 14.88 -4.02
CA CYS A 162 2.43 15.99 -4.31
C CYS A 162 3.05 17.02 -5.27
N ARG A 163 4.35 17.33 -5.16
CA ARG A 163 5.05 18.21 -6.09
C ARG A 163 5.19 17.56 -7.47
N SER A 164 5.43 16.24 -7.53
CA SER A 164 5.46 15.49 -8.78
C SER A 164 4.07 15.41 -9.44
N ALA A 165 3.02 15.15 -8.67
CA ALA A 165 1.63 15.14 -9.12
C ALA A 165 1.16 16.53 -9.58
N GLY A 166 1.55 17.59 -8.86
CA GLY A 166 1.28 18.98 -9.26
C GLY A 166 2.00 19.39 -10.54
N SER A 167 3.20 18.86 -10.79
CA SER A 167 3.90 19.07 -12.07
C SER A 167 3.32 18.27 -13.23
N ALA A 168 2.59 17.19 -12.93
CA ALA A 168 1.88 16.35 -13.91
C ALA A 168 0.48 16.89 -14.27
N LEU A 169 -0.12 17.74 -13.43
CA LEU A 169 -1.39 18.45 -13.70
C LEU A 169 -1.22 19.77 -14.47
N ARG A 170 -0.16 19.90 -15.29
CA ARG A 170 -0.09 20.97 -16.31
C ARG A 170 -0.73 20.45 -17.60
N PRO A 171 -1.72 21.16 -18.18
CA PRO A 171 -2.30 20.75 -19.45
C PRO A 171 -1.22 20.84 -20.52
N GLY A 172 -0.70 19.68 -20.98
CA GLY A 172 0.15 19.61 -22.18
C GLY A 172 1.52 18.94 -22.09
N ARG A 173 1.92 18.20 -21.04
CA ARG A 173 3.18 17.40 -21.08
C ARG A 173 2.94 15.90 -21.02
N ARG A 174 3.42 15.22 -22.08
CA ARG A 174 3.45 13.76 -22.24
C ARG A 174 4.16 13.11 -21.06
N VAL A 175 3.48 12.15 -20.45
CA VAL A 175 3.98 11.28 -19.38
C VAL A 175 4.97 10.27 -20.00
N LEU A 176 6.23 10.66 -20.09
CA LEU A 176 7.33 9.72 -20.37
C LEU A 176 8.44 9.99 -19.36
N GLY A 177 8.60 9.10 -18.38
CA GLY A 177 9.77 9.12 -17.49
C GLY A 177 9.52 9.15 -15.99
N LEU A 178 8.32 8.83 -15.48
CA LEU A 178 8.12 8.63 -14.04
C LEU A 178 8.35 7.15 -13.66
N SER A 179 9.54 6.66 -13.96
CA SER A 179 10.05 5.42 -13.36
C SER A 179 10.74 5.78 -12.04
N CYS A 180 10.48 5.02 -10.99
CA CYS A 180 11.07 5.13 -9.66
C CYS A 180 10.61 6.33 -8.81
N ARG A 181 9.60 6.10 -7.95
CA ARG A 181 9.51 6.53 -6.52
C ARG A 181 8.07 6.76 -6.06
N VAL A 182 7.20 5.79 -6.32
CA VAL A 182 5.90 5.70 -5.66
C VAL A 182 5.93 4.49 -4.74
N PRO A 183 5.54 4.59 -3.46
CA PRO A 183 5.40 3.43 -2.61
C PRO A 183 4.23 2.56 -3.11
N GLY A 184 4.58 1.43 -3.73
CA GLY A 184 3.91 0.12 -3.70
C GLY A 184 2.53 -0.04 -4.34
N HIS A 185 1.56 0.82 -4.03
CA HIS A 185 0.14 0.57 -4.38
C HIS A 185 -0.30 1.29 -5.65
N ALA A 186 0.10 2.55 -5.83
CA ALA A 186 -0.25 3.28 -7.04
C ALA A 186 0.66 2.91 -8.23
N CYS A 187 1.92 2.52 -7.99
CA CYS A 187 2.85 2.22 -9.09
C CYS A 187 2.47 0.92 -9.84
N ALA A 188 2.06 -0.13 -9.11
CA ALA A 188 1.72 -1.42 -9.71
C ALA A 188 0.39 -1.37 -10.50
N ALA A 189 -0.58 -0.58 -10.01
CA ALA A 189 -1.84 -0.36 -10.73
C ALA A 189 -1.63 0.46 -12.02
N TRP A 190 -0.69 1.42 -12.01
CA TRP A 190 -0.40 2.26 -13.17
C TRP A 190 0.42 1.57 -14.28
N THR A 191 1.33 0.66 -13.93
CA THR A 191 2.16 -0.04 -14.94
C THR A 191 1.42 -1.07 -15.80
N LEU A 192 0.21 -1.50 -15.42
CA LEU A 192 -0.56 -2.50 -16.18
C LEU A 192 -1.84 -1.95 -16.84
N LEU A 193 -2.16 -0.67 -16.68
CA LEU A 193 -3.19 -0.02 -17.49
C LEU A 193 -2.79 0.37 -18.94
N PRO A 194 -1.54 0.24 -19.46
CA PRO A 194 -1.32 0.41 -20.88
C PRO A 194 -1.41 -0.97 -21.58
N SER A 195 -2.59 -1.32 -22.12
CA SER A 195 -2.70 -2.14 -23.36
C SER A 195 -4.13 -2.50 -23.81
N GLN A 196 -5.22 -2.00 -23.21
CA GLN A 196 -6.58 -2.37 -23.68
C GLN A 196 -7.34 -1.18 -24.26
N GLY A 197 -6.64 -0.41 -25.09
CA GLY A 197 -7.18 0.71 -25.85
C GLY A 197 -6.68 0.71 -27.28
N GLU A 198 -6.77 -0.44 -27.96
CA GLU A 198 -6.94 -0.43 -29.41
C GLU A 198 -7.89 -1.55 -29.83
N LYS A 199 -9.01 -1.10 -30.42
CA LYS A 199 -10.15 -1.81 -31.03
C LYS A 199 -11.31 -2.15 -30.11
#